data_AF-A0A0C3EH83-F1
#
_entry.id   AF-A0A0C3EH83-F1
#
_cell.length_a   1.000
_cell.length_b   1.000
_cell.length_c   1.000
_cell.angle_alpha   90.00
_cell.angle_beta   90.00
_cell.angle_gamma   90.00
#
_symmetry.space_group_name_H-M   'P 1'
#
loop_
_entity.id
_entity.type
_entity.pdbx_description
1 polymer ?
#
loop_
_entity_poly.entity_id
_entity_poly.type
_entity_poly.pdbx_seq_one_letter_code
_entity_poly.pdbx_strand_id
1 'polypeptide(L)' 'MGIKGLTALLSEHAPKAIIEHDIKTLFGCKVAINASMSIYQFLITVQQKDGEMLTNDAGETTSHLMGFFYRTI' A
#
# COMPACT_ATOMS: atom_id res chain seq x y z
N MET A 1 3.59 9.95 -5.34
CA MET A 1 3.02 10.37 -6.64
C MET A 1 3.62 9.51 -7.74
N GLY A 2 2.87 9.21 -8.82
CA GLY A 2 3.32 8.32 -9.90
C GLY A 2 3.19 8.96 -11.29
N ILE A 3 3.45 8.17 -12.33
CA ILE A 3 3.29 8.61 -13.72
C ILE A 3 1.83 8.39 -14.14
N LYS A 4 1.10 9.48 -14.35
CA LYS A 4 -0.32 9.45 -14.72
C LYS A 4 -0.51 8.69 -16.04
N GLY A 5 -1.39 7.68 -16.04
CA GLY A 5 -1.77 6.92 -17.23
C GLY A 5 -0.79 5.82 -17.66
N LEU A 6 0.33 5.63 -16.96
CA LEU A 6 1.36 4.65 -17.36
C LEU A 6 0.81 3.22 -17.44
N THR A 7 0.00 2.80 -16.47
CA THR A 7 -0.59 1.45 -16.47
C THR A 7 -1.46 1.22 -17.70
N ALA A 8 -2.33 2.18 -18.06
CA ALA A 8 -3.19 2.06 -19.24
C ALA A 8 -2.38 1.99 -20.54
N LEU A 9 -1.34 2.83 -20.66
CA LEU A 9 -0.41 2.81 -21.78
C LEU A 9 0.26 1.44 -21.95
N LEU A 10 0.79 0.87 -20.86
CA LEU A 10 1.46 -0.43 -20.87
C LEU A 10 0.48 -1.57 -21.20
N SER A 11 -0.74 -1.53 -20.67
CA SER A 11 -1.78 -2.51 -21.00
C SER A 11 -2.11 -2.52 -22.49
N GLU A 12 -2.14 -1.36 -23.15
CA GLU A 12 -2.46 -1.24 -24.57
C GLU A 12 -1.29 -1.61 -25.48
N HIS A 13 -0.09 -1.09 -25.20
CA HIS A 13 1.04 -1.15 -26.13
C HIS A 13 2.10 -2.19 -25.77
N ALA A 14 2.15 -2.66 -24.52
CA ALA A 14 3.15 -3.61 -24.03
C ALA A 14 2.55 -4.62 -23.01
N PRO A 15 1.45 -5.33 -23.33
CA PRO A 15 0.74 -6.16 -22.37
C PRO A 15 1.60 -7.28 -21.77
N LYS A 16 2.62 -7.76 -22.51
CA LYS A 16 3.57 -8.77 -22.04
C LYS A 16 4.48 -8.30 -20.89
N ALA A 17 4.53 -7.00 -20.59
CA ALA A 17 5.29 -6.46 -19.47
C ALA A 17 4.53 -6.55 -18.13
N ILE A 18 3.22 -6.84 -18.16
CA ILE A 18 2.38 -7.00 -16.98
C ILE A 18 2.13 -8.50 -16.78
N ILE A 19 2.61 -9.05 -15.66
CA ILE A 19 2.48 -10.47 -15.33
C ILE A 19 1.81 -10.57 -13.96
N GLU A 20 0.71 -11.30 -13.91
CA GLU A 20 -0.01 -11.57 -12.66
C GLU A 20 0.49 -12.86 -12.01
N HIS A 21 0.72 -12.80 -10.71
CA HIS A 21 1.18 -13.91 -9.90
C HIS A 21 0.33 -13.99 -8.63
N ASP A 22 -0.04 -15.21 -8.21
CA ASP A 22 -0.58 -15.45 -6.87
C ASP A 22 0.54 -15.17 -5.84
N ILE A 23 0.21 -14.51 -4.74
CA ILE A 23 1.17 -14.20 -3.67
C ILE A 23 1.93 -15.42 -3.16
N LYS A 24 1.32 -16.61 -3.17
CA LYS A 24 1.94 -17.88 -2.75
C LYS A 24 3.15 -18.23 -3.61
N THR A 25 3.18 -17.79 -4.88
CA THR A 25 4.30 -18.04 -5.79
C THR A 25 5.54 -17.21 -5.46
N LEU A 26 5.40 -16.18 -4.62
CA LEU A 26 6.48 -15.28 -4.21
C LEU A 26 7.14 -15.70 -2.89
N PHE A 27 6.83 -16.90 -2.37
CA PHE A 27 7.40 -17.40 -1.12
C PHE A 27 8.93 -17.49 -1.21
N GLY A 28 9.62 -16.96 -0.20
CA GLY A 28 11.09 -16.92 -0.14
C GLY A 28 11.73 -15.79 -0.94
N CYS A 29 10.96 -15.03 -1.74
CA CYS A 29 11.47 -13.85 -2.42
C CYS A 29 11.67 -12.69 -1.44
N LYS A 30 12.84 -12.05 -1.50
CA LYS A 30 13.08 -10.78 -0.79
C LYS A 30 12.62 -9.64 -1.69
N VAL A 31 11.84 -8.72 -1.13
CA VAL A 31 11.31 -7.54 -1.83
C VAL A 31 11.64 -6.27 -1.07
N ALA A 32 11.94 -5.19 -1.81
CA ALA A 32 12.09 -3.86 -1.23
C ALA A 32 10.75 -3.12 -1.27
N ILE A 33 10.32 -2.58 -0.14
CA ILE A 33 9.03 -1.88 0.01
C ILE A 33 9.30 -0.38 0.19
N ASN A 34 8.52 0.46 -0.51
CA ASN A 34 8.58 1.91 -0.30
C ASN A 34 7.80 2.30 0.96
N ALA A 35 8.50 2.50 2.07
CA ALA A 35 7.90 2.81 3.36
C ALA A 35 7.07 4.10 3.34
N SER A 36 7.55 5.17 2.70
CA SER A 36 6.85 6.46 2.66
C SER A 36 5.50 6.35 1.94
N MET A 37 5.44 5.62 0.83
CA MET A 37 4.17 5.36 0.14
C MET A 37 3.22 4.49 0.96
N SER A 38 3.73 3.47 1.65
CA SER A 38 2.92 2.64 2.56
C SER A 38 2.35 3.45 3.72
N ILE A 39 3.15 4.30 4.37
CA ILE A 39 2.69 5.19 5.45
C ILE A 39 1.54 6.07 4.94
N TYR A 40 1.73 6.75 3.81
CA TYR A 40 0.70 7.60 3.23
C TYR A 40 -0.60 6.81 2.96
N GLN A 41 -0.49 5.62 2.38
CA GLN A 41 -1.64 4.75 2.13
C GLN A 41 -2.37 4.36 3.42
N PHE A 42 -1.64 4.03 4.48
CA PHE A 42 -2.25 3.65 5.76
C PHE A 42 -2.96 4.82 6.42
N LEU A 43 -2.38 6.01 6.39
CA LEU A 43 -2.98 7.22 6.92
C LEU A 43 -4.33 7.54 6.25
N ILE A 44 -4.43 7.38 4.92
CA ILE A 44 -5.67 7.68 4.19
C ILE A 44 -6.69 6.53 4.18
N THR A 45 -6.27 5.29 4.43
CA THR A 45 -7.15 4.12 4.28
C THR A 45 -7.63 3.59 5.62
N VAL A 46 -6.81 3.70 6.66
CA VAL A 46 -7.11 3.17 8.00
C VAL A 46 -7.63 4.32 8.85
N GLN A 47 -8.94 4.55 8.77
CA GLN A 47 -9.66 5.63 9.43
C GLN A 47 -10.83 5.09 10.26
N GLN A 48 -11.34 5.91 11.16
CA GLN A 48 -12.58 5.66 11.88
C GLN A 48 -13.79 5.73 10.93
N LYS A 49 -14.97 5.27 11.39
CA LYS A 49 -16.18 5.17 10.53
C LYS A 49 -16.65 6.52 9.98
N ASP A 50 -16.32 7.60 10.65
CA ASP A 50 -16.59 8.99 10.31
C ASP A 50 -15.51 9.64 9.43
N GLY A 51 -14.44 8.91 9.09
CA GLY A 51 -13.30 9.44 8.33
C GLY A 51 -12.30 10.21 9.19
N GLU A 52 -12.41 10.16 10.52
CA GLU A 52 -11.36 10.68 11.39
C GLU A 52 -10.17 9.71 11.44
N MET A 53 -8.97 10.26 11.66
CA MET A 53 -7.79 9.41 11.85
C MET A 53 -7.91 8.58 13.11
N LEU A 54 -7.29 7.39 13.11
CA LEU A 54 -7.11 6.64 14.34
C LEU A 54 -6.05 7.34 15.18
N THR A 55 -6.38 7.59 16.43
CA THR A 55 -5.49 8.23 17.40
C THR A 55 -5.46 7.45 18.72
N ASN A 56 -4.44 7.71 19.53
CA ASN A 56 -4.44 7.30 20.94
C ASN A 56 -5.15 8.35 21.82
N ASP A 57 -5.22 8.10 23.12
CA ASP A 57 -5.84 9.01 24.10
C ASP A 57 -5.14 10.39 24.18
N ALA A 58 -3.90 10.51 23.71
CA ALA A 58 -3.16 11.77 23.59
C ALA A 58 -3.43 12.52 22.27
N GLY A 59 -4.24 11.96 21.37
CA GLY A 59 -4.55 12.52 20.06
C GLY A 59 -3.48 12.26 18.98
N GLU A 60 -2.50 11.40 19.24
CA GLU A 60 -1.42 11.06 18.30
C GLU A 60 -1.90 9.99 17.31
N THR A 61 -1.62 10.16 16.02
CA THR A 61 -2.08 9.24 14.97
C THR A 61 -1.45 7.85 15.08
N THR A 62 -2.25 6.80 14.94
CA THR A 62 -1.83 5.39 15.06
C THR A 62 -2.12 4.54 13.82
N SER A 63 -2.82 5.07 12.81
CA SER A 63 -3.18 4.36 11.57
C SER A 63 -2.01 3.69 10.86
N HIS A 64 -0.85 4.36 10.82
CA HIS A 64 0.37 3.84 10.19
C HIS A 64 0.96 2.64 10.94
N LEU A 65 0.88 2.62 12.27
CA LEU A 65 1.34 1.50 13.10
C LEU A 65 0.48 0.26 12.87
N MET A 66 -0.85 0.43 12.90
CA MET A 66 -1.78 -0.65 12.59
C MET A 66 -1.58 -1.18 11.17
N GLY A 67 -1.41 -0.28 10.20
CA GLY A 67 -1.17 -0.65 8.81
C GLY A 67 0.08 -1.50 8.63
N PHE A 68 1.21 -1.11 9.22
CA PHE A 68 2.43 -1.92 9.15
C PHE A 68 2.31 -3.23 9.91
N PHE A 69 1.73 -3.22 11.11
CA PHE A 69 1.58 -4.42 11.94
C PHE A 69 0.83 -5.50 11.17
N TYR A 70 -0.40 -5.22 10.73
CA TYR A 70 -1.23 -6.22 10.04
C TYR A 70 -0.80 -6.54 8.60
N ARG A 71 -0.01 -5.68 7.96
CA ARG A 71 0.46 -5.93 6.58
C ARG A 71 1.78 -6.70 6.54
N THR A 72 2.52 -6.73 7.65
CA THR A 72 3.87 -7.29 7.71
C THR A 72 3.98 -8.51 8.62
N ILE A 73 3.17 -8.58 9.68
CA ILE A 73 3.16 -9.63 10.70
C ILE A 73 1.81 -10.33 10.64
#